data_AF-A0A948VGX0-F1
#
_entry.id   AF-A0A948VGX0-F1
#
_cell.length_a   1.000
_cell.length_b   1.000
_cell.length_c   1.000
_cell.angle_alpha   90.00
_cell.angle_beta   90.00
_cell.angle_gamma   90.00
#
_symmetry.space_group_name_H-M   'P 1'
#
loop_
_entity.id
_entity.type
_entity.pdbx_description
1 polymer ?
#
loop_
_entity_poly.entity_id
_entity_poly.type
_entity_poly.pdbx_seq_one_letter_code
_entity_poly.pdbx_strand_id
1 'polypeptide(L)'
;MKKVVIQKAGATVALNEGLLIAQALVSEASQIKPQEFDDSHLVIGVKCGGSDTTSGLASNPAVGATCDIVVDNGGTCIFGETTEFLGAEHILARRAVNQKVADKILKIVDDMEKRVIAAGGDMRGGNPSAGNIAGGLTTIEEKSLGAIVKGGTRPIQDVYNYGERVQGKGLFVVDSPGREPEFLTALAAAGAQVALFSTGLGVPQGFPFIPVIKVTGNPVTFQRLPDHIDMLVEMTAG
;
A
#
# COMPACT_ATOMS: atom_id res chain seq x y z
N MET A 1 -27.79 -5.89 6.77
CA MET A 1 -27.39 -4.59 7.32
C MET A 1 -28.65 -3.72 7.45
N LYS A 2 -28.91 -3.09 8.61
CA LYS A 2 -30.07 -2.19 8.77
C LYS A 2 -29.85 -0.93 7.93
N LYS A 3 -30.87 -0.48 7.19
CA LYS A 3 -30.79 0.68 6.29
C LYS A 3 -31.76 1.76 6.77
N VAL A 4 -31.23 2.93 7.07
CA VAL A 4 -32.01 4.14 7.38
C VAL A 4 -32.04 5.02 6.12
N VAL A 5 -33.22 5.48 5.71
CA VAL A 5 -33.40 6.28 4.47
C VAL A 5 -34.00 7.63 4.82
N ILE A 6 -33.19 8.69 4.72
CA ILE A 6 -33.57 10.07 5.07
C ILE A 6 -34.83 10.50 4.32
N GLN A 7 -34.93 10.20 3.01
CA GLN A 7 -36.09 10.59 2.19
C GLN A 7 -37.40 9.91 2.60
N LYS A 8 -37.34 8.81 3.37
CA LYS A 8 -38.53 8.10 3.85
C LYS A 8 -38.95 8.53 5.26
N ALA A 9 -38.00 8.84 6.14
CA ALA A 9 -38.26 9.10 7.56
C ALA A 9 -38.17 10.59 7.94
N GLY A 10 -37.53 11.43 7.11
CA GLY A 10 -37.13 12.78 7.48
C GLY A 10 -35.80 12.81 8.24
N ALA A 11 -35.06 13.93 8.14
CA ALA A 11 -33.67 14.02 8.61
C ALA A 11 -33.51 13.74 10.11
N THR A 12 -34.32 14.36 10.98
CA THR A 12 -34.21 14.21 12.43
C THR A 12 -34.51 12.78 12.89
N VAL A 13 -35.55 12.15 12.34
CA VAL A 13 -35.93 10.77 12.68
C VAL A 13 -34.82 9.82 12.22
N ALA A 14 -34.36 9.96 10.98
CA ALA A 14 -33.27 9.16 10.44
C ALA A 14 -31.96 9.33 11.25
N LEU A 15 -31.66 10.54 11.72
CA LEU A 15 -30.50 10.80 12.59
C LEU A 15 -30.62 10.01 13.90
N ASN A 16 -31.76 10.10 14.58
CA ASN A 16 -31.98 9.40 15.85
C ASN A 16 -31.91 7.88 15.69
N GLU A 17 -32.52 7.33 14.63
CA GLU A 17 -32.41 5.90 14.31
C GLU A 17 -30.97 5.48 14.01
N GLY A 18 -30.25 6.29 13.22
CA GLY A 18 -28.84 6.07 12.90
C GLY A 18 -27.95 6.09 14.15
N LEU A 19 -28.19 7.01 15.08
CA LEU A 19 -27.48 7.11 16.35
C LEU A 19 -27.66 5.84 17.20
N LEU A 20 -28.91 5.34 17.33
CA LEU A 20 -29.18 4.11 18.08
C LEU A 20 -28.48 2.89 17.47
N ILE A 21 -28.47 2.79 16.13
CA ILE A 21 -27.75 1.72 15.43
C ILE A 21 -26.23 1.83 15.67
N ALA A 22 -25.66 3.03 15.52
CA ALA A 22 -24.24 3.27 15.74
C ALA A 22 -23.82 2.97 17.18
N GLN A 23 -24.62 3.38 18.17
CA GLN A 23 -24.38 3.06 19.59
C GLN A 23 -24.35 1.55 19.84
N ALA A 24 -25.27 0.79 19.25
CA ALA A 24 -25.27 -0.67 19.36
C ALA A 24 -24.00 -1.28 18.75
N LEU A 25 -23.59 -0.82 17.57
CA LEU A 25 -22.36 -1.29 16.90
C LEU A 25 -21.10 -0.99 17.72
N VAL A 26 -21.00 0.22 18.29
CA VAL A 26 -19.87 0.60 19.16
C VAL A 26 -19.86 -0.25 20.44
N SER A 27 -21.04 -0.48 21.04
CA SER A 27 -21.16 -1.34 22.21
C SER A 27 -20.70 -2.77 21.93
N GLU A 28 -21.10 -3.35 20.79
CA GLU A 28 -20.69 -4.69 20.36
C GLU A 28 -19.18 -4.75 20.10
N ALA A 29 -18.65 -3.80 19.32
CA ALA A 29 -17.22 -3.75 19.00
C ALA A 29 -16.35 -3.57 20.25
N SER A 30 -16.82 -2.82 21.25
CA SER A 30 -16.09 -2.59 22.51
C SER A 30 -15.95 -3.84 23.39
N GLN A 31 -16.73 -4.89 23.13
CA GLN A 31 -16.60 -6.17 23.85
C GLN A 31 -15.57 -7.11 23.21
N ILE A 32 -15.08 -6.80 22.01
CA ILE A 32 -14.08 -7.61 21.31
C ILE A 32 -12.76 -7.50 22.07
N LYS A 33 -12.18 -8.64 22.44
CA LYS A 33 -10.88 -8.73 23.10
C LYS A 33 -9.84 -9.31 22.14
N PRO A 34 -8.59 -8.83 22.17
CA PRO A 34 -7.50 -9.47 21.46
C PRO A 34 -7.38 -10.95 21.84
N GLN A 35 -7.07 -11.78 20.85
CA GLN A 35 -6.79 -13.20 21.02
C GLN A 35 -5.47 -13.50 20.33
N GLU A 36 -4.74 -14.47 20.84
CA GLU A 36 -3.55 -14.97 20.16
C GLU A 36 -3.97 -15.69 18.87
N PHE A 37 -3.23 -15.42 17.80
CA PHE A 37 -3.36 -16.09 16.51
C PHE A 37 -1.96 -16.25 15.92
N ASP A 38 -1.78 -17.24 15.05
CA ASP A 38 -0.55 -17.41 14.31
C ASP A 38 -0.45 -16.44 13.13
N ASP A 39 0.78 -16.21 12.66
CA ASP A 39 1.12 -15.27 11.58
C ASP A 39 0.33 -15.50 10.28
N SER A 40 -0.22 -16.71 10.04
CA SER A 40 -1.02 -16.94 8.84
C SER A 40 -2.28 -16.09 8.80
N HIS A 41 -2.76 -15.56 9.93
CA HIS A 41 -3.91 -14.66 9.97
C HIS A 41 -3.57 -13.20 9.59
N LEU A 42 -2.28 -12.87 9.48
CA LEU A 42 -1.82 -11.52 9.21
C LEU A 42 -1.98 -11.16 7.73
N VAL A 43 -2.57 -10.00 7.47
CA VAL A 43 -2.63 -9.39 6.14
C VAL A 43 -1.99 -8.01 6.22
N ILE A 44 -0.81 -7.85 5.62
CA ILE A 44 -0.11 -6.56 5.57
C ILE A 44 -0.21 -5.91 4.19
N GLY A 45 -0.38 -4.60 4.18
CA GLY A 45 -0.24 -3.76 2.99
C GLY A 45 1.10 -3.03 3.02
N VAL A 46 1.70 -2.76 1.87
CA VAL A 46 2.96 -2.01 1.79
C VAL A 46 2.89 -0.90 0.75
N LYS A 47 3.33 0.30 1.14
CA LYS A 47 3.29 1.55 0.36
C LYS A 47 4.59 2.32 0.57
N CYS A 48 5.08 3.01 -0.43
CA CYS A 48 6.11 4.05 -0.26
C CYS A 48 5.54 5.46 -0.46
N GLY A 49 6.12 6.50 0.12
CA GLY A 49 5.72 7.87 -0.17
C GLY A 49 6.80 8.89 0.18
N GLY A 50 6.94 9.92 -0.65
CA GLY A 50 8.06 10.86 -0.55
C GLY A 50 9.41 10.14 -0.60
N SER A 51 9.63 9.31 -1.63
CA SER A 51 10.86 8.53 -1.79
C SER A 51 12.08 9.42 -2.03
N ASP A 52 13.20 8.98 -1.47
CA ASP A 52 14.56 9.47 -1.69
C ASP A 52 15.49 8.31 -2.07
N THR A 53 16.80 8.56 -2.20
CA THR A 53 17.80 7.52 -2.50
C THR A 53 17.82 6.37 -1.49
N THR A 54 17.64 6.65 -0.20
CA THR A 54 17.65 5.62 0.86
C THR A 54 16.45 4.68 0.76
N SER A 55 15.38 5.11 0.08
CA SER A 55 14.15 4.33 -0.03
C SER A 55 14.36 3.02 -0.77
N GLY A 56 15.02 3.07 -1.94
CA GLY A 56 15.35 1.88 -2.73
C GLY A 56 16.50 1.04 -2.17
N LEU A 57 17.33 1.62 -1.29
CA LEU A 57 18.53 0.98 -0.75
C LEU A 57 18.33 0.36 0.65
N ALA A 58 17.37 0.86 1.42
CA ALA A 58 17.19 0.47 2.83
C ALA A 58 15.74 0.13 3.16
N SER A 59 14.83 1.11 3.15
CA SER A 59 13.48 0.92 3.68
C SER A 59 12.61 0.02 2.81
N ASN A 60 12.66 0.12 1.48
CA ASN A 60 11.92 -0.79 0.60
C ASN A 60 12.46 -2.23 0.67
N PRO A 61 13.79 -2.48 0.65
CA PRO A 61 14.34 -3.81 0.93
C PRO A 61 13.90 -4.40 2.27
N ALA A 62 13.95 -3.63 3.36
CA ALA A 62 13.53 -4.10 4.68
C ALA A 62 12.03 -4.42 4.72
N VAL A 63 11.18 -3.56 4.12
CA VAL A 63 9.75 -3.83 3.96
C VAL A 63 9.50 -5.09 3.11
N GLY A 64 10.26 -5.27 2.03
CA GLY A 64 10.19 -6.48 1.21
C GLY A 64 10.59 -7.75 1.96
N ALA A 65 11.62 -7.69 2.79
CA ALA A 65 12.01 -8.80 3.67
C ALA A 65 10.90 -9.14 4.68
N THR A 66 10.23 -8.14 5.25
CA THR A 66 9.05 -8.34 6.10
C THR A 66 7.91 -9.02 5.33
N CYS A 67 7.65 -8.60 4.09
CA CYS A 67 6.66 -9.28 3.25
C CYS A 67 6.99 -10.75 3.04
N ASP A 68 8.25 -11.04 2.74
CA ASP A 68 8.74 -12.40 2.53
C ASP A 68 8.57 -13.26 3.79
N ILE A 69 8.90 -12.74 4.98
CA ILE A 69 8.69 -13.44 6.26
C ILE A 69 7.20 -13.74 6.50
N VAL A 70 6.32 -12.75 6.31
CA VAL A 70 4.87 -12.93 6.51
C VAL A 70 4.31 -13.96 5.54
N VAL A 71 4.71 -13.92 4.27
CA VAL A 71 4.29 -14.90 3.26
C VAL A 71 4.79 -16.30 3.61
N ASP A 72 6.04 -16.45 4.03
CA ASP A 72 6.63 -17.74 4.38
C ASP A 72 5.96 -18.36 5.62
N ASN A 73 5.45 -17.54 6.54
CA ASN A 73 4.64 -17.96 7.68
C ASN A 73 3.14 -18.15 7.36
N GLY A 74 2.77 -18.16 6.08
CA GLY A 74 1.41 -18.44 5.61
C GLY A 74 0.46 -17.24 5.66
N GLY A 75 0.97 -16.03 5.88
CA GLY A 75 0.21 -14.79 5.86
C GLY A 75 0.00 -14.24 4.44
N THR A 76 -0.47 -12.99 4.37
CA THR A 76 -0.77 -12.31 3.11
C THR A 76 -0.09 -10.95 3.05
N CYS A 77 0.51 -10.63 1.90
CA CYS A 77 1.09 -9.32 1.63
C CYS A 77 0.48 -8.70 0.39
N ILE A 78 0.19 -7.40 0.46
CA ILE A 78 -0.48 -6.66 -0.61
C ILE A 78 0.37 -5.44 -0.94
N PHE A 79 0.75 -5.29 -2.20
CA PHE A 79 1.42 -4.10 -2.72
C PHE A 79 0.77 -3.66 -4.04
N GLY A 80 1.19 -2.53 -4.57
CA GLY A 80 0.52 -1.91 -5.72
C GLY A 80 1.26 -0.65 -6.14
N GLU A 81 0.48 0.39 -6.46
CA GLU A 81 0.97 1.64 -7.06
C GLU A 81 1.45 1.40 -8.49
N THR A 82 0.51 1.03 -9.39
CA THR A 82 0.79 0.65 -10.79
C THR A 82 1.63 1.69 -11.54
N THR A 83 1.48 2.95 -11.16
CA THR A 83 2.27 4.08 -11.63
C THR A 83 3.77 3.96 -11.38
N GLU A 84 4.16 3.24 -10.34
CA GLU A 84 5.54 2.98 -9.92
C GLU A 84 6.10 1.65 -10.45
N PHE A 85 5.37 0.98 -11.34
CA PHE A 85 5.86 -0.20 -12.04
C PHE A 85 6.49 0.15 -13.39
N LEU A 86 6.26 1.37 -13.90
CA LEU A 86 6.72 1.82 -15.21
C LEU A 86 8.23 1.65 -15.38
N GLY A 87 8.61 0.88 -16.41
CA GLY A 87 10.00 0.53 -16.70
C GLY A 87 10.51 -0.71 -15.95
N ALA A 88 9.74 -1.23 -14.98
CA ALA A 88 10.09 -2.40 -14.16
C ALA A 88 8.99 -3.50 -14.20
N GLU A 89 7.90 -3.30 -14.92
CA GLU A 89 6.74 -4.20 -14.97
C GLU A 89 7.11 -5.60 -15.49
N HIS A 90 8.06 -5.67 -16.42
CA HIS A 90 8.60 -6.91 -16.94
C HIS A 90 9.38 -7.73 -15.89
N ILE A 91 9.94 -7.08 -14.85
CA ILE A 91 10.60 -7.73 -13.72
C ILE A 91 9.54 -8.34 -12.80
N LEU A 92 8.47 -7.60 -12.50
CA LEU A 92 7.33 -8.11 -11.73
C LEU A 92 6.63 -9.26 -12.44
N ALA A 93 6.41 -9.16 -13.74
CA ALA A 93 5.78 -10.21 -14.55
C ALA A 93 6.56 -11.54 -14.48
N ARG A 94 7.91 -11.50 -14.42
CA ARG A 94 8.74 -12.70 -14.21
C ARG A 94 8.58 -13.36 -12.84
N ARG A 95 8.10 -12.61 -11.84
CA ARG A 95 7.79 -13.13 -10.50
C ARG A 95 6.38 -13.69 -10.38
N ALA A 96 5.55 -13.58 -11.42
CA ALA A 96 4.20 -14.13 -11.40
C ALA A 96 4.23 -15.66 -11.24
N VAL A 97 3.29 -16.20 -10.48
CA VAL A 97 3.17 -17.66 -10.26
C VAL A 97 2.86 -18.42 -11.56
N ASN A 98 2.30 -17.75 -12.57
CA ASN A 98 2.04 -18.29 -13.90
C ASN A 98 1.87 -17.17 -14.95
N GLN A 99 1.81 -17.55 -16.23
CA GLN A 99 1.68 -16.62 -17.35
C GLN A 99 0.41 -15.74 -17.25
N LYS A 100 -0.71 -16.30 -16.79
CA LYS A 100 -1.97 -15.54 -16.66
C LYS A 100 -1.81 -14.36 -15.69
N VAL A 101 -1.09 -14.56 -14.58
CA VAL A 101 -0.81 -13.50 -13.61
C VAL A 101 0.23 -12.52 -14.17
N ALA A 102 1.24 -13.00 -14.90
CA ALA A 102 2.19 -12.14 -15.60
C ALA A 102 1.50 -11.18 -16.58
N ASP A 103 0.57 -11.70 -17.38
CA ASP A 103 -0.21 -10.91 -18.34
C ASP A 103 -1.10 -9.88 -17.65
N LYS A 104 -1.68 -10.21 -16.49
CA LYS A 104 -2.44 -9.24 -15.67
C LYS A 104 -1.55 -8.09 -15.20
N ILE A 105 -0.33 -8.36 -14.74
CA ILE A 105 0.62 -7.32 -14.30
C ILE A 105 0.96 -6.38 -15.45
N LEU A 106 1.29 -6.91 -16.63
CA LEU A 106 1.58 -6.09 -17.81
C LEU A 106 0.35 -5.29 -18.25
N LYS A 107 -0.83 -5.91 -18.18
CA LYS A 107 -2.09 -5.27 -18.57
C LYS A 107 -2.44 -4.06 -17.71
N ILE A 108 -2.30 -4.14 -16.38
CA ILE A 108 -2.64 -2.99 -15.51
C ILE A 108 -1.75 -1.78 -15.80
N VAL A 109 -0.48 -2.00 -16.17
CA VAL A 109 0.45 -0.94 -16.55
C VAL A 109 0.05 -0.33 -17.90
N ASP A 110 -0.19 -1.15 -18.91
CA ASP A 110 -0.66 -0.68 -20.23
C ASP A 110 -2.00 0.07 -20.17
N ASP A 111 -2.97 -0.45 -19.41
CA ASP A 111 -4.27 0.19 -19.21
C ASP A 111 -4.12 1.52 -18.45
N MET A 112 -3.19 1.61 -17.50
CA MET A 112 -2.87 2.86 -16.79
C MET A 112 -2.23 3.89 -17.74
N GLU A 113 -1.22 3.50 -18.52
CA GLU A 113 -0.60 4.40 -19.51
C GLU A 113 -1.61 4.94 -20.51
N LYS A 114 -2.48 4.07 -21.05
CA LYS A 114 -3.55 4.47 -21.98
C LYS A 114 -4.52 5.47 -21.35
N ARG A 115 -4.90 5.27 -20.08
CA ARG A 115 -5.77 6.22 -19.35
C ARG A 115 -5.12 7.60 -19.20
N VAL A 116 -3.83 7.65 -18.88
CA VAL A 116 -3.10 8.92 -18.73
C VAL A 116 -2.98 9.65 -20.06
N ILE A 117 -2.62 8.95 -21.13
CA ILE A 117 -2.52 9.53 -22.48
C ILE A 117 -3.88 10.05 -22.95
N ALA A 118 -4.96 9.30 -22.74
CA ALA A 118 -6.31 9.72 -23.10
C ALA A 118 -6.77 10.98 -22.33
N ALA A 119 -6.25 11.21 -21.13
CA ALA A 119 -6.48 12.41 -20.34
C ALA A 119 -5.56 13.59 -20.73
N GLY A 120 -4.71 13.42 -21.75
CA GLY A 120 -3.75 14.44 -22.21
C GLY A 120 -2.50 14.56 -21.33
N GLY A 121 -2.25 13.58 -20.45
CA GLY A 121 -1.06 13.53 -19.60
C GLY A 121 0.06 12.68 -20.21
N ASP A 122 1.24 12.82 -19.63
CA ASP A 122 2.39 11.94 -19.87
C ASP A 122 2.88 11.39 -18.53
N MET A 123 2.65 10.09 -18.31
CA MET A 123 3.02 9.45 -17.05
C MET A 123 4.54 9.24 -16.92
N ARG A 124 5.22 8.98 -18.04
CA ARG A 124 6.66 8.73 -18.08
C ARG A 124 7.45 10.04 -17.92
N GLY A 125 6.92 11.15 -18.42
CA GLY A 125 7.47 12.48 -18.16
C GLY A 125 7.13 13.03 -16.77
N GLY A 126 6.00 12.62 -16.19
CA GLY A 126 5.53 13.09 -14.88
C GLY A 126 6.11 12.35 -13.66
N ASN A 127 6.79 11.22 -13.87
CA ASN A 127 7.49 10.47 -12.83
C ASN A 127 8.95 10.24 -13.22
N PRO A 128 9.93 10.43 -12.32
CA PRO A 128 9.81 10.79 -10.91
C PRO A 128 9.28 12.22 -10.67
N SER A 129 8.62 12.45 -9.54
CA SER A 129 8.10 13.78 -9.19
C SER A 129 9.23 14.76 -8.83
N ALA A 130 8.98 16.08 -8.85
CA ALA A 130 9.98 17.09 -8.48
C ALA A 130 10.60 16.86 -7.08
N GLY A 131 9.80 16.42 -6.11
CA GLY A 131 10.29 16.07 -4.76
C GLY A 131 11.21 14.83 -4.76
N ASN A 132 10.95 13.86 -5.63
CA ASN A 132 11.80 12.67 -5.77
C ASN A 132 13.14 13.01 -6.44
N ILE A 133 13.13 13.89 -7.45
CA ILE A 133 14.35 14.36 -8.11
C ILE A 133 15.22 15.14 -7.12
N ALA A 134 14.61 16.05 -6.34
CA ALA A 134 15.30 16.74 -5.26
C ALA A 134 15.82 15.77 -4.18
N GLY A 135 15.13 14.64 -3.98
CA GLY A 135 15.53 13.52 -3.13
C GLY A 135 16.59 12.58 -3.74
N GLY A 136 17.07 12.86 -4.95
CA GLY A 136 18.21 12.20 -5.59
C GLY A 136 17.88 11.09 -6.60
N LEU A 137 16.62 10.88 -6.97
CA LEU A 137 16.24 9.90 -8.01
C LEU A 137 16.37 10.49 -9.42
N THR A 138 17.01 9.75 -10.34
CA THR A 138 17.40 10.27 -11.67
C THR A 138 16.50 9.85 -12.81
N THR A 139 15.90 8.65 -12.75
CA THR A 139 15.05 8.08 -13.81
C THR A 139 13.80 7.42 -13.25
N ILE A 140 12.79 7.21 -14.09
CA ILE A 140 11.59 6.47 -13.69
C ILE A 140 11.93 5.00 -13.44
N GLU A 141 12.84 4.42 -14.22
CA GLU A 141 13.31 3.06 -14.06
C GLU A 141 14.02 2.87 -12.72
N GLU A 142 14.90 3.78 -12.31
CA GLU A 142 15.57 3.74 -11.00
C GLU A 142 14.55 3.78 -9.84
N LYS A 143 13.58 4.70 -9.92
CA LYS A 143 12.50 4.79 -8.94
C LYS A 143 11.68 3.49 -8.89
N SER A 144 11.26 2.99 -10.05
CA SER A 144 10.43 1.80 -10.16
C SER A 144 11.16 0.55 -9.66
N LEU A 145 12.47 0.41 -9.94
CA LEU A 145 13.30 -0.66 -9.40
C LEU A 145 13.32 -0.65 -7.87
N GLY A 146 13.51 0.51 -7.26
CA GLY A 146 13.41 0.66 -5.81
C GLY A 146 12.01 0.38 -5.29
N ALA A 147 10.96 0.79 -6.02
CA ALA A 147 9.58 0.60 -5.64
C ALA A 147 9.16 -0.88 -5.65
N ILE A 148 9.50 -1.66 -6.67
CA ILE A 148 9.04 -3.05 -6.78
C ILE A 148 9.64 -4.00 -5.73
N VAL A 149 10.78 -3.61 -5.13
CA VAL A 149 11.44 -4.39 -4.08
C VAL A 149 10.63 -4.44 -2.78
N LYS A 150 9.74 -3.46 -2.53
CA LYS A 150 8.86 -3.46 -1.34
C LYS A 150 7.91 -4.65 -1.29
N GLY A 151 7.60 -5.26 -2.45
CA GLY A 151 6.82 -6.48 -2.53
C GLY A 151 7.63 -7.75 -2.24
N GLY A 152 8.86 -7.64 -1.71
CA GLY A 152 9.73 -8.77 -1.42
C GLY A 152 10.16 -9.50 -2.68
N THR A 153 10.38 -10.81 -2.57
CA THR A 153 10.89 -11.67 -3.64
C THR A 153 9.98 -12.86 -3.97
N ARG A 154 8.99 -13.13 -3.12
CA ARG A 154 8.09 -14.29 -3.28
C ARG A 154 7.22 -14.15 -4.54
N PRO A 155 6.72 -15.27 -5.12
CA PRO A 155 5.92 -15.23 -6.34
C PRO A 155 4.59 -14.50 -6.15
N ILE A 156 4.22 -13.68 -7.13
CA ILE A 156 2.95 -12.95 -7.13
C ILE A 156 1.83 -13.91 -7.50
N GLN A 157 0.87 -14.06 -6.59
CA GLN A 157 -0.21 -15.05 -6.68
C GLN A 157 -1.36 -14.60 -7.57
N ASP A 158 -1.76 -13.33 -7.50
CA ASP A 158 -2.72 -12.72 -8.41
C ASP A 158 -2.66 -11.19 -8.39
N VAL A 159 -3.38 -10.58 -9.33
CA VAL A 159 -3.63 -9.13 -9.43
C VAL A 159 -5.12 -8.87 -9.27
N TYR A 160 -5.46 -7.93 -8.38
CA TYR A 160 -6.80 -7.48 -8.04
C TYR A 160 -7.03 -6.03 -8.49
N ASN A 161 -8.29 -5.68 -8.75
CA ASN A 161 -8.67 -4.30 -9.06
C ASN A 161 -8.84 -3.47 -7.78
N TYR A 162 -8.78 -2.14 -7.93
CA TYR A 162 -9.08 -1.21 -6.85
C TYR A 162 -10.44 -1.51 -6.20
N GLY A 163 -10.45 -1.69 -4.87
CA GLY A 163 -11.66 -1.95 -4.09
C GLY A 163 -12.06 -3.43 -3.97
N GLU A 164 -11.37 -4.34 -4.65
CA GLU A 164 -11.57 -5.77 -4.49
C GLU A 164 -10.85 -6.31 -3.24
N ARG A 165 -11.48 -7.29 -2.58
CA ARG A 165 -10.89 -7.96 -1.42
C ARG A 165 -10.00 -9.13 -1.86
N VAL A 166 -8.72 -9.07 -1.50
CA VAL A 166 -7.76 -10.16 -1.78
C VAL A 166 -8.20 -11.44 -1.09
N GLN A 167 -8.09 -12.56 -1.79
CA GLN A 167 -8.41 -13.89 -1.29
C GLN A 167 -7.18 -14.79 -1.35
N GLY A 168 -6.97 -15.58 -0.30
CA GLY A 168 -5.85 -16.52 -0.21
C GLY A 168 -4.62 -15.95 0.52
N LYS A 169 -3.53 -16.73 0.48
CA LYS A 169 -2.26 -16.47 1.17
C LYS A 169 -1.15 -16.25 0.16
N GLY A 170 -0.11 -15.50 0.55
CA GLY A 170 1.00 -15.13 -0.31
C GLY A 170 1.01 -13.65 -0.70
N LEU A 171 1.69 -13.34 -1.80
CA LEU A 171 1.90 -11.97 -2.28
C LEU A 171 0.93 -11.61 -3.40
N PHE A 172 0.26 -10.47 -3.28
CA PHE A 172 -0.74 -10.00 -4.25
C PHE A 172 -0.50 -8.55 -4.66
N VAL A 173 -0.89 -8.25 -5.90
CA VAL A 173 -0.90 -6.87 -6.43
C VAL A 173 -2.34 -6.35 -6.42
N VAL A 174 -2.53 -5.09 -6.01
CA VAL A 174 -3.77 -4.35 -6.22
C VAL A 174 -3.49 -3.20 -7.19
N ASP A 175 -4.18 -3.17 -8.34
CA ASP A 175 -4.10 -2.06 -9.29
C ASP A 175 -4.64 -0.79 -8.63
N SER A 176 -3.78 0.22 -8.55
CA SER A 176 -4.11 1.50 -7.93
C SER A 176 -3.27 2.64 -8.49
N PRO A 177 -3.76 3.88 -8.35
CA PRO A 177 -2.92 5.06 -8.41
C PRO A 177 -1.81 5.04 -7.34
N GLY A 178 -0.74 5.81 -7.54
CA GLY A 178 0.35 5.95 -6.59
C GLY A 178 0.12 6.98 -5.48
N ARG A 179 -0.99 7.74 -5.49
CA ARG A 179 -1.24 8.76 -4.45
C ARG A 179 -1.56 8.11 -3.11
N GLU A 180 -0.99 8.62 -2.03
CA GLU A 180 -0.99 7.96 -0.73
C GLU A 180 -2.40 7.66 -0.17
N PRO A 181 -3.34 8.62 -0.11
CA PRO A 181 -4.67 8.33 0.45
C PRO A 181 -5.48 7.34 -0.40
N GLU A 182 -5.28 7.39 -1.72
CA GLU A 182 -5.96 6.50 -2.68
C GLU A 182 -5.47 5.07 -2.50
N PHE A 183 -4.15 4.86 -2.40
CA PHE A 183 -3.64 3.51 -2.22
C PHE A 183 -3.86 2.95 -0.81
N LEU A 184 -3.78 3.75 0.25
CA LEU A 184 -4.15 3.29 1.60
C LEU A 184 -5.62 2.85 1.67
N THR A 185 -6.50 3.51 0.92
CA THR A 185 -7.89 3.07 0.74
C THR A 185 -7.98 1.74 0.01
N ALA A 186 -7.20 1.55 -1.06
CA ALA A 186 -7.12 0.28 -1.77
C ALA A 186 -6.65 -0.87 -0.86
N LEU A 187 -5.61 -0.65 -0.04
CA LEU A 187 -5.09 -1.65 0.91
C LEU A 187 -6.14 -2.06 1.95
N ALA A 188 -6.83 -1.08 2.55
CA ALA A 188 -7.88 -1.36 3.53
C ALA A 188 -9.07 -2.10 2.89
N ALA A 189 -9.48 -1.71 1.68
CA ALA A 189 -10.53 -2.42 0.94
C ALA A 189 -10.09 -3.85 0.55
N ALA A 190 -8.81 -4.03 0.24
CA ALA A 190 -8.20 -5.32 -0.06
C ALA A 190 -8.12 -6.25 1.16
N GLY A 191 -8.29 -5.70 2.37
CA GLY A 191 -8.33 -6.44 3.63
C GLY A 191 -7.02 -6.40 4.41
N ALA A 192 -6.08 -5.51 4.08
CA ALA A 192 -4.92 -5.25 4.92
C ALA A 192 -5.37 -4.85 6.33
N GLN A 193 -4.67 -5.34 7.34
CA GLN A 193 -4.90 -5.04 8.76
C GLN A 193 -3.91 -3.99 9.28
N VAL A 194 -2.75 -3.87 8.63
CA VAL A 194 -1.70 -2.88 8.90
C VAL A 194 -1.03 -2.50 7.58
N ALA A 195 -0.64 -1.23 7.45
CA ALA A 195 0.14 -0.74 6.33
C ALA A 195 1.56 -0.40 6.77
N LEU A 196 2.57 -0.99 6.11
CA LEU A 196 3.95 -0.50 6.21
C LEU A 196 4.15 0.60 5.18
N PHE A 197 4.56 1.78 5.64
CA PHE A 197 4.73 2.97 4.83
C PHE A 197 6.20 3.36 4.82
N SER A 198 6.93 3.04 3.76
CA SER A 198 8.31 3.51 3.62
C SER A 198 8.34 4.96 3.15
N THR A 199 9.21 5.78 3.76
CA THR A 199 9.31 7.21 3.41
C THR A 199 10.73 7.73 3.54
N GLY A 200 11.18 8.46 2.53
CA GLY A 200 12.47 9.14 2.55
C GLY A 200 12.37 10.55 3.15
N LEU A 201 11.29 11.26 2.80
CA LEU A 201 11.07 12.67 3.15
C LEU A 201 10.16 12.89 4.38
N GLY A 202 9.61 11.82 4.96
CA GLY A 202 8.80 11.90 6.17
C GLY A 202 7.39 12.45 5.95
N VAL A 203 6.72 11.97 4.91
CA VAL A 203 5.33 12.36 4.59
C VAL A 203 4.42 12.09 5.80
N PRO A 204 3.66 13.08 6.31
CA PRO A 204 2.85 12.94 7.52
C PRO A 204 1.53 12.18 7.26
N GLN A 205 1.57 11.14 6.43
CA GLN A 205 0.37 10.39 6.05
C GLN A 205 -0.04 9.41 7.15
N GLY A 206 -1.29 9.47 7.61
CA GLY A 206 -1.91 8.42 8.43
C GLY A 206 -3.08 7.77 7.70
N PHE A 207 -3.81 6.87 8.36
CA PHE A 207 -5.06 6.34 7.83
C PHE A 207 -6.03 5.97 8.95
N PRO A 208 -7.33 6.31 8.84
CA PRO A 208 -8.28 6.13 9.94
C PRO A 208 -8.78 4.68 10.10
N PHE A 209 -8.63 3.83 9.07
CA PHE A 209 -9.21 2.49 9.08
C PHE A 209 -8.21 1.38 9.45
N ILE A 210 -6.92 1.59 9.17
CA ILE A 210 -5.84 0.64 9.52
C ILE A 210 -4.62 1.40 10.02
N PRO A 211 -3.88 0.87 11.01
CA PRO A 211 -2.63 1.45 11.47
C PRO A 211 -1.60 1.55 10.33
N VAL A 212 -0.84 2.63 10.33
CA VAL A 212 0.23 2.91 9.37
C VAL A 212 1.54 2.99 10.14
N ILE A 213 2.46 2.05 9.89
CA ILE A 213 3.79 2.03 10.48
C ILE A 213 4.76 2.65 9.48
N LYS A 214 5.39 3.76 9.84
CA LYS A 214 6.31 4.51 8.99
C LYS A 214 7.75 4.09 9.20
N VAL A 215 8.40 3.75 8.10
CA VAL A 215 9.76 3.24 8.07
C VAL A 215 10.60 4.16 7.18
N THR A 216 11.77 4.59 7.66
CA THR A 216 12.69 5.39 6.86
C THR A 216 14.07 4.76 6.81
N GLY A 217 14.75 4.91 5.67
CA GLY A 217 16.19 4.64 5.55
C GLY A 217 17.05 5.89 5.79
N ASN A 218 16.40 7.04 6.00
CA ASN A 218 17.05 8.34 6.06
C ASN A 218 17.22 8.79 7.52
N PRO A 219 18.45 8.76 8.07
CA PRO A 219 18.69 9.13 9.47
C PRO A 219 18.37 10.61 9.74
N VAL A 220 18.49 11.49 8.74
CA VAL A 220 18.14 12.91 8.87
C VAL A 220 16.63 13.07 9.03
N THR A 221 15.84 12.33 8.26
CA THR A 221 14.38 12.32 8.38
C THR A 221 13.94 11.78 9.73
N PHE A 222 14.54 10.68 10.19
CA PHE A 222 14.25 10.11 11.50
C PHE A 222 14.54 11.09 12.65
N GLN A 223 15.70 11.75 12.62
CA GLN A 223 16.09 12.73 13.64
C GLN A 223 15.19 13.98 13.64
N ARG A 224 14.73 14.43 12.47
CA ARG A 224 13.89 15.64 12.35
C ARG A 224 12.43 15.40 12.69
N LEU A 225 11.93 14.19 12.47
CA LEU A 225 10.52 13.85 12.58
C LEU A 225 10.29 12.64 13.51
N PRO A 226 10.81 12.66 14.76
CA PRO A 226 10.75 11.51 15.67
C PRO A 226 9.31 11.14 16.06
N ASP A 227 8.38 12.11 16.06
CA ASP A 227 6.97 11.87 16.37
C ASP A 227 6.18 11.31 15.18
N HIS A 228 6.78 11.29 13.98
CA HIS A 228 6.11 10.85 12.76
C HIS A 228 6.69 9.54 12.22
N ILE A 229 7.91 9.16 12.58
CA ILE A 229 8.57 7.97 12.04
C ILE A 229 8.72 6.91 13.14
N ASP A 230 8.18 5.73 12.88
CA ASP A 230 8.19 4.64 13.85
C ASP A 230 9.51 3.87 13.86
N MET A 231 10.21 3.77 12.72
CA MET A 231 11.43 2.97 12.61
C MET A 231 12.44 3.54 11.61
N LEU A 232 13.71 3.57 12.03
CA LEU A 232 14.88 3.76 11.16
C LEU A 232 15.45 2.41 10.73
N VAL A 233 15.71 2.25 9.44
CA VAL A 233 16.45 1.12 8.87
C VAL A 233 17.80 1.62 8.41
N GLU A 234 18.85 1.24 9.13
CA GLU A 234 20.21 1.66 8.83
C GLU A 234 20.82 0.83 7.69
N MET A 235 21.58 1.48 6.80
CA MET A 235 22.28 0.81 5.69
C MET A 235 23.61 0.18 6.11
N THR A 236 24.06 0.42 7.33
CA THR A 236 25.32 -0.11 7.87
C THR A 236 25.03 -1.17 8.92
N ALA A 237 25.68 -2.32 8.80
CA ALA A 237 25.78 -3.26 9.91
C ALA A 237 26.82 -2.70 10.92
N GLY A 238 26.34 -2.19 12.05
CA GLY A 238 27.18 -1.81 13.19
C GLY A 238 27.31 -0.32 13.44
#